data_AF-A0A9D7ZPZ6-F1
#
_entry.id   AF-A0A9D7ZPZ6-F1
#
_cell.length_a   1.000
_cell.length_b   1.000
_cell.length_c   1.000
_cell.angle_alpha   90.00
_cell.angle_beta   90.00
_cell.angle_gamma   90.00
#
_symmetry.space_group_name_H-M   'P 1'
#
loop_
_entity.id
_entity.type
_entity.pdbx_description
1 polymer ?
#
loop_
_entity_poly.entity_id
_entity_poly.type
_entity_poly.pdbx_seq_one_letter_code
_entity_poly.pdbx_strand_id
1 'polypeptide(L)'
;MKNRLPILFFVFINLFNIDYYLSQLNIIDCNNVTYMEDTFFVSLNNNRISNTIFYNDSTSMIYPTHCLVLDDSSIINVSYFTGVFNTGLNCHIFTHLTQNSTRDTLDFDFEVAFASNNFPNNTVVNGNLILSDVNSTCTRPITIILQNVILNSIGDPINRKRKLIKIIDFLGREITPKPNIPFIEIYDNGSFEKKIVN
;
A
#
# COMPACT_ATOMS: atom_id res chain seq x y z
N MET A 1 32.87 64.48 26.62
CA MET A 1 33.02 63.40 27.61
C MET A 1 31.65 62.76 27.84
N LYS A 2 31.37 61.60 27.22
CA LYS A 2 30.94 60.33 27.86
C LYS A 2 30.43 59.38 26.77
N ASN A 3 31.23 58.33 26.53
CA ASN A 3 30.87 57.13 25.78
C ASN A 3 29.65 56.45 26.42
N ARG A 4 28.81 55.79 25.60
CA ARG A 4 28.76 54.32 25.47
C ARG A 4 27.54 53.89 24.64
N LEU A 5 27.84 53.22 23.51
CA LEU A 5 26.99 52.20 22.90
C LEU A 5 27.23 50.88 23.67
N PRO A 6 26.23 49.98 23.80
CA PRO A 6 26.24 48.79 22.94
C PRO A 6 24.84 48.43 22.42
N ILE A 7 24.67 48.15 21.12
CA ILE A 7 24.55 46.79 20.57
C ILE A 7 23.59 45.92 21.40
N LEU A 8 22.31 45.90 21.02
CA LEU A 8 21.43 44.77 21.29
C LEU A 8 21.00 44.19 19.92
N PHE A 9 21.93 43.44 19.35
CA PHE A 9 21.69 42.56 18.22
C PHE A 9 20.91 41.34 18.74
N PHE A 10 19.87 40.93 18.00
CA PHE A 10 19.31 39.58 17.90
C PHE A 10 19.31 38.69 19.15
N VAL A 11 18.11 38.27 19.61
CA VAL A 11 17.67 36.86 19.76
C VAL A 11 16.27 36.91 20.41
N PHE A 12 15.22 37.02 19.61
CA PHE A 12 13.84 36.74 20.06
C PHE A 12 12.98 36.08 18.97
N ILE A 13 13.61 35.40 18.00
CA ILE A 13 12.92 34.65 16.93
C ILE A 13 13.36 33.18 16.91
N ASN A 14 13.73 32.60 18.05
CA ASN A 14 14.07 31.16 18.10
C ASN A 14 13.38 30.36 19.20
N LEU A 15 12.62 30.96 20.12
CA LEU A 15 11.89 30.15 21.10
C LEU A 15 10.64 29.49 20.51
N PHE A 16 9.97 30.10 19.52
CA PHE A 16 8.85 29.46 18.82
C PHE A 16 9.26 28.44 17.75
N ASN A 17 10.53 28.44 17.33
CA ASN A 17 11.03 27.47 16.34
C ASN A 17 11.58 26.19 17.00
N ILE A 18 11.90 26.21 18.30
CA ILE A 18 12.39 25.04 19.02
C ILE A 18 11.24 24.06 19.32
N ASP A 19 10.04 24.55 19.55
CA ASP A 19 8.86 23.68 19.77
C ASP A 19 8.43 22.94 18.50
N TYR A 20 8.75 23.47 17.31
CA TYR A 20 8.47 22.78 16.04
C TYR A 20 9.45 21.63 15.76
N TYR A 21 10.66 21.69 16.33
CA TYR A 21 11.66 20.64 16.17
C TYR A 21 11.51 19.49 17.19
N LEU A 22 10.73 19.70 18.26
CA LEU A 22 10.55 18.73 19.35
C LEU A 22 9.26 17.91 19.26
N SER A 23 8.43 18.08 18.22
CA SER A 23 7.16 17.34 18.08
C SER A 23 7.17 16.18 17.06
N GLN A 24 8.32 15.71 16.58
CA GLN A 24 8.36 14.64 15.57
C GLN A 24 9.19 13.44 16.05
N LEU A 25 8.65 12.75 17.06
CA LEU A 25 9.13 11.45 17.55
C LEU A 25 8.13 10.32 17.27
N ASN A 26 7.26 10.48 16.26
CA ASN A 26 6.23 9.48 15.96
C ASN A 26 6.82 8.36 15.09
N ILE A 27 7.60 7.48 15.71
CA ILE A 27 8.11 6.25 15.08
C ILE A 27 6.92 5.35 14.73
N ILE A 28 6.85 4.86 13.50
CA ILE A 28 5.89 3.84 13.08
C ILE A 28 6.18 2.53 13.81
N ASP A 29 5.26 2.09 14.66
CA ASP A 29 5.26 0.71 15.15
C ASP A 29 4.61 -0.22 14.12
N CYS A 30 5.45 -0.94 13.38
CA CYS A 30 4.98 -1.87 12.35
C CYS A 30 4.06 -2.98 12.89
N ASN A 31 4.10 -3.28 14.20
CA ASN A 31 3.19 -4.26 14.79
C ASN A 31 1.74 -3.77 14.84
N ASN A 32 1.55 -2.45 14.84
CA ASN A 32 0.23 -1.81 14.87
C ASN A 32 -0.31 -1.47 13.49
N VAL A 33 0.48 -1.71 12.43
CA VAL A 33 0.09 -1.50 11.03
C VAL A 33 -0.45 -2.81 10.46
N THR A 34 -1.73 -2.81 10.13
CA THR A 34 -2.39 -3.90 9.40
C THR A 34 -3.06 -3.38 8.14
N TYR A 35 -3.09 -4.20 7.09
CA TYR A 35 -3.74 -3.90 5.82
C TYR A 35 -5.01 -4.74 5.75
N MET A 36 -6.09 -4.18 5.19
CA MET A 36 -7.35 -4.93 5.05
C MET A 36 -7.16 -6.14 4.12
N GLU A 37 -6.49 -5.92 2.98
CA GLU A 37 -6.15 -6.96 2.00
C GLU A 37 -4.62 -7.03 1.76
N ASP A 38 -4.09 -8.24 1.49
CA ASP A 38 -2.70 -8.47 1.06
C ASP A 38 -2.60 -8.99 -0.38
N THR A 39 -3.75 -9.25 -1.01
CA THR A 39 -3.86 -9.82 -2.35
C THR A 39 -4.81 -8.97 -3.20
N PHE A 40 -4.36 -8.53 -4.38
CA PHE A 40 -5.12 -7.64 -5.25
C PHE A 40 -5.33 -8.22 -6.63
N PHE A 41 -6.41 -7.81 -7.30
CA PHE A 41 -6.77 -8.27 -8.63
C PHE A 41 -6.82 -7.08 -9.57
N VAL A 42 -6.07 -7.19 -10.65
CA VAL A 42 -5.93 -6.11 -11.62
C VAL A 42 -6.19 -6.67 -12.99
N SER A 43 -6.96 -5.96 -13.80
CA SER A 43 -7.21 -6.27 -15.20
C SER A 43 -7.06 -5.01 -16.05
N LEU A 44 -7.05 -5.17 -17.37
CA LEU A 44 -7.02 -4.03 -18.30
C LEU A 44 -8.23 -3.08 -18.11
N ASN A 45 -9.36 -3.61 -17.62
CA ASN A 45 -10.58 -2.83 -17.36
C ASN A 45 -10.70 -2.32 -15.92
N ASN A 46 -9.86 -2.83 -15.02
CA ASN A 46 -9.80 -2.42 -13.61
C ASN A 46 -8.34 -2.46 -13.17
N ASN A 47 -7.64 -1.37 -13.43
CA ASN A 47 -6.20 -1.21 -13.23
C ASN A 47 -5.84 -0.55 -11.89
N ARG A 48 -6.79 -0.50 -10.95
CA ARG A 48 -6.64 0.20 -9.68
C ARG A 48 -6.57 -0.79 -8.52
N ILE A 49 -5.57 -0.61 -7.67
CA ILE A 49 -5.40 -1.28 -6.40
C ILE A 49 -5.86 -0.32 -5.31
N SER A 50 -6.90 -0.69 -4.58
CA SER A 50 -7.48 0.13 -3.50
C SER A 50 -7.49 -0.68 -2.22
N ASN A 51 -7.15 -0.05 -1.09
CA ASN A 51 -7.15 -0.73 0.21
C ASN A 51 -7.21 0.26 1.37
N THR A 52 -7.37 -0.29 2.58
CA THR A 52 -7.33 0.44 3.84
C THR A 52 -6.21 -0.08 4.72
N ILE A 53 -5.45 0.84 5.32
CA ILE A 53 -4.49 0.58 6.39
C ILE A 53 -5.16 0.93 7.71
N PHE A 54 -5.05 0.03 8.67
CA PHE A 54 -5.42 0.26 10.06
C PHE A 54 -4.13 0.44 10.87
N TYR A 55 -4.03 1.55 11.57
CA TYR A 55 -2.88 1.89 12.40
C TYR A 55 -3.31 2.05 13.87
N ASN A 56 -3.30 1.00 14.66
CA ASN A 56 -3.79 1.08 16.03
C ASN A 56 -2.73 1.66 16.99
N ASP A 57 -2.58 2.98 17.04
CA ASP A 57 -1.66 3.65 17.95
C ASP A 57 -2.27 4.90 18.59
N SER A 58 -1.83 5.16 19.82
CA SER A 58 -2.14 6.36 20.58
C SER A 58 -1.50 7.64 20.01
N THR A 59 -0.51 7.52 19.11
CA THR A 59 0.18 8.67 18.51
C THR A 59 -0.22 8.85 17.05
N SER A 60 -0.89 9.97 16.74
CA SER A 60 -1.28 10.29 15.37
C SER A 60 -0.04 10.58 14.52
N MET A 61 0.06 9.96 13.34
CA MET A 61 1.14 10.25 12.40
C MET A 61 0.86 11.51 11.62
N ILE A 62 1.92 12.26 11.33
CA ILE A 62 1.86 13.38 10.42
C ILE A 62 2.62 12.97 9.15
N TYR A 63 1.88 12.80 8.04
CA TYR A 63 2.41 12.65 6.68
C TYR A 63 3.22 11.36 6.37
N PRO A 64 2.69 10.15 6.59
CA PRO A 64 3.35 8.94 6.12
C PRO A 64 3.39 8.86 4.59
N THR A 65 4.48 8.30 4.05
CA THR A 65 4.64 7.95 2.63
C THR A 65 4.23 6.50 2.40
N HIS A 66 3.44 6.26 1.35
CA HIS A 66 2.90 4.95 1.02
C HIS A 66 3.34 4.56 -0.40
N CYS A 67 4.23 3.59 -0.49
CA CYS A 67 4.73 3.11 -1.78
C CYS A 67 4.24 1.70 -2.07
N LEU A 68 3.92 1.46 -3.35
CA LEU A 68 3.89 0.13 -3.91
C LEU A 68 5.19 -0.11 -4.68
N VAL A 69 5.97 -1.10 -4.26
CA VAL A 69 7.20 -1.51 -4.93
C VAL A 69 7.00 -2.92 -5.48
N LEU A 70 7.04 -3.05 -6.81
CA LEU A 70 6.91 -4.36 -7.47
C LEU A 70 8.26 -5.08 -7.50
N ASP A 71 8.24 -6.40 -7.29
CA ASP A 71 9.44 -7.24 -7.39
C ASP A 71 9.90 -7.38 -8.85
N ASP A 72 8.94 -7.41 -9.78
CA ASP A 72 9.17 -7.38 -11.23
C ASP A 72 8.22 -6.38 -11.88
N SER A 73 8.78 -5.43 -12.63
CA SER A 73 8.03 -4.38 -13.36
C SER A 73 7.90 -4.65 -14.86
N SER A 74 8.27 -5.84 -15.34
CA SER A 74 8.24 -6.21 -16.74
C SER A 74 6.84 -6.32 -17.34
N ILE A 75 5.83 -6.62 -16.50
CA ILE A 75 4.44 -6.83 -16.93
C ILE A 75 3.55 -5.64 -16.57
N ILE A 76 3.69 -5.13 -15.35
CA ILE A 76 3.00 -3.94 -14.86
C ILE A 76 4.00 -2.99 -14.22
N ASN A 77 3.71 -1.71 -14.26
CA ASN A 77 4.38 -0.71 -13.45
C ASN A 77 3.35 0.06 -12.64
N VAL A 78 3.79 0.72 -11.58
CA VAL A 78 2.93 1.62 -10.81
C VAL A 78 2.87 2.94 -11.56
N SER A 79 1.69 3.35 -12.00
CA SER A 79 1.51 4.66 -12.61
C SER A 79 1.48 5.75 -11.53
N TYR A 80 2.05 6.89 -11.89
CA TYR A 80 2.06 8.07 -11.03
C TYR A 80 0.66 8.68 -10.97
N PHE A 81 -0.08 8.41 -9.89
CA PHE A 81 -1.30 9.13 -9.51
C PHE A 81 -0.96 10.52 -8.92
N THR A 82 -1.45 11.57 -9.59
CA THR A 82 -1.39 12.96 -9.09
C THR A 82 -2.65 13.28 -8.30
N GLY A 83 -2.69 12.91 -7.02
CA GLY A 83 -3.47 13.69 -6.06
C GLY A 83 -2.63 14.89 -5.63
N VAL A 84 -2.73 16.05 -6.29
CA VAL A 84 -2.13 17.40 -5.98
C VAL A 84 -0.84 17.45 -5.13
N PHE A 85 0.09 16.50 -5.23
CA PHE A 85 1.36 16.51 -4.51
C PHE A 85 2.41 15.82 -5.38
N ASN A 86 3.38 16.61 -5.88
CA ASN A 86 4.39 16.18 -6.85
C ASN A 86 5.73 15.95 -6.14
N THR A 87 6.10 14.69 -5.90
CA THR A 87 7.32 14.33 -5.12
C THR A 87 8.39 13.57 -5.91
N GLY A 88 8.19 13.31 -7.21
CA GLY A 88 9.27 12.86 -8.11
C GLY A 88 9.81 11.43 -7.90
N LEU A 89 9.14 10.60 -7.09
CA LEU A 89 9.41 9.16 -6.95
C LEU A 89 8.17 8.35 -7.35
N ASN A 90 8.34 7.08 -7.75
CA ASN A 90 7.26 6.12 -8.03
C ASN A 90 6.55 5.68 -6.72
N CYS A 91 6.03 6.65 -5.95
CA CYS A 91 5.47 6.49 -4.61
C CYS A 91 4.40 7.57 -4.37
N HIS A 92 3.29 7.22 -3.71
CA HIS A 92 2.22 8.16 -3.40
C HIS A 92 2.28 8.59 -1.93
N ILE A 93 2.13 9.88 -1.68
CA ILE A 93 2.07 10.44 -0.33
C ILE A 93 0.60 10.78 -0.05
N PHE A 94 0.02 10.22 1.01
CA PHE A 94 -1.24 10.72 1.56
C PHE A 94 -0.95 11.50 2.83
N THR A 95 -1.32 12.78 2.83
CA THR A 95 -1.12 13.67 3.97
C THR A 95 -2.41 14.03 4.67
N HIS A 96 -3.33 13.09 4.96
CA HIS A 96 -4.48 13.42 5.81
C HIS A 96 -4.91 12.25 6.69
N LEU A 97 -4.12 11.93 7.72
CA LEU A 97 -4.78 11.62 9.00
C LEU A 97 -5.34 12.96 9.47
N THR A 98 -6.66 13.14 9.42
CA THR A 98 -7.28 14.25 10.14
C THR A 98 -7.01 14.02 11.63
N GLN A 99 -6.11 14.81 12.23
CA GLN A 99 -6.03 14.94 13.68
C GLN A 99 -7.45 15.14 14.22
N ASN A 100 -7.86 14.31 15.19
CA ASN A 100 -9.21 14.14 15.74
C ASN A 100 -10.16 13.15 15.06
N SER A 101 -9.71 12.32 14.12
CA SER A 101 -10.47 11.11 13.78
C SER A 101 -10.35 10.10 14.93
N THR A 102 -11.46 9.52 15.37
CA THR A 102 -11.47 8.36 16.30
C THR A 102 -10.98 7.07 15.62
N ARG A 103 -10.46 7.18 14.40
CA ARG A 103 -10.04 6.08 13.54
C ARG A 103 -8.73 6.46 12.86
N ASP A 104 -7.67 5.75 13.24
CA ASP A 104 -6.37 5.74 12.57
C ASP A 104 -6.42 4.84 11.34
N THR A 105 -7.30 5.19 10.40
CA THR A 105 -7.50 4.48 9.14
C THR A 105 -7.04 5.33 7.98
N LEU A 106 -6.25 4.75 7.09
CA LEU A 106 -5.74 5.41 5.89
C LEU A 106 -6.15 4.60 4.66
N ASP A 107 -6.97 5.20 3.82
CA ASP A 107 -7.31 4.63 2.53
C ASP A 107 -6.26 5.04 1.50
N PHE A 108 -5.89 4.09 0.63
CA PHE A 108 -4.99 4.35 -0.48
C PHE A 108 -5.48 3.74 -1.77
N ASP A 109 -5.00 4.32 -2.85
CA ASP A 109 -5.28 3.88 -4.20
C ASP A 109 -4.03 4.00 -5.07
N PHE A 110 -3.61 2.89 -5.67
CA PHE A 110 -2.56 2.82 -6.69
C PHE A 110 -3.17 2.51 -8.04
N GLU A 111 -2.83 3.30 -9.05
CA GLU A 111 -3.08 2.89 -10.43
C GLU A 111 -1.85 2.13 -10.94
N VAL A 112 -2.06 1.07 -11.72
CA VAL A 112 -0.99 0.37 -12.42
C VAL A 112 -1.15 0.51 -13.93
N ALA A 113 -0.03 0.66 -14.63
CA ALA A 113 0.00 0.62 -16.09
C ALA A 113 0.54 -0.74 -16.56
N PHE A 114 0.00 -1.25 -17.65
CA PHE A 114 0.39 -2.51 -18.24
C PHE A 114 1.46 -2.28 -19.32
N ALA A 115 2.57 -3.00 -19.24
CA ALA A 115 3.59 -3.01 -20.29
C ALA A 115 3.13 -3.78 -21.55
N SER A 116 2.22 -4.75 -21.35
CA SER A 116 1.61 -5.56 -22.41
C SER A 116 0.18 -5.95 -22.03
N ASN A 117 -0.72 -5.98 -23.01
CA ASN A 117 -2.09 -6.47 -22.85
C ASN A 117 -2.19 -8.00 -23.02
N ASN A 118 -1.08 -8.66 -23.34
CA ASN A 118 -1.02 -10.09 -23.59
C ASN A 118 -0.24 -10.79 -22.47
N PHE A 119 -0.90 -10.98 -21.33
CA PHE A 119 -0.40 -11.80 -20.22
C PHE A 119 -1.33 -13.00 -20.00
N PRO A 120 -0.80 -14.16 -19.56
CA PRO A 120 -1.63 -15.29 -19.18
C PRO A 120 -2.65 -14.91 -18.09
N ASN A 121 -3.85 -15.48 -18.14
CA ASN A 121 -4.82 -15.24 -17.08
C ASN A 121 -4.30 -15.76 -15.73
N ASN A 122 -4.56 -15.01 -14.66
CA ASN A 122 -4.05 -15.25 -13.31
C ASN A 122 -2.52 -15.23 -13.23
N THR A 123 -1.88 -14.32 -13.98
CA THR A 123 -0.44 -14.06 -13.83
C THR A 123 -0.20 -13.39 -12.48
N VAL A 124 0.76 -13.89 -11.72
CA VAL A 124 1.08 -13.38 -10.38
C VAL A 124 2.25 -12.40 -10.48
N VAL A 125 2.10 -11.24 -9.86
CA VAL A 125 3.13 -10.23 -9.68
C VAL A 125 3.23 -9.94 -8.18
N ASN A 126 4.41 -10.17 -7.61
CA ASN A 126 4.65 -9.90 -6.20
C ASN A 126 5.18 -8.49 -6.03
N GLY A 127 4.97 -7.94 -4.84
CA GLY A 127 5.51 -6.65 -4.47
C GLY A 127 5.39 -6.39 -2.98
N ASN A 128 5.68 -5.16 -2.60
CA ASN A 128 5.71 -4.71 -1.23
C ASN A 128 4.96 -3.40 -1.10
N LEU A 129 4.08 -3.32 -0.11
CA LEU A 129 3.57 -2.06 0.40
C LEU A 129 4.54 -1.55 1.46
N ILE A 130 5.03 -0.33 1.25
CA ILE A 130 5.97 0.34 2.14
C ILE A 130 5.25 1.54 2.75
N LEU A 131 5.14 1.53 4.07
CA LEU A 131 4.71 2.66 4.87
C LEU A 131 5.95 3.25 5.55
N SER A 132 6.29 4.50 5.27
CA SER A 132 7.48 5.14 5.85
C SER A 132 7.22 6.56 6.33
N ASP A 133 7.96 6.95 7.35
CA ASP A 133 8.13 8.33 7.78
C ASP A 133 9.63 8.69 7.79
N VAL A 134 10.01 9.81 8.39
CA VAL A 134 11.42 10.23 8.49
C VAL A 134 12.29 9.32 9.37
N ASN A 135 11.69 8.55 10.28
CA ASN A 135 12.40 7.80 11.32
C ASN A 135 12.22 6.28 11.25
N SER A 136 11.30 5.78 10.42
CA SER A 136 10.85 4.39 10.42
C SER A 136 10.23 3.96 9.10
N THR A 137 10.23 2.66 8.86
CA THR A 137 9.70 2.05 7.63
C THR A 137 9.16 0.66 7.91
N CYS A 138 7.94 0.41 7.45
CA CYS A 138 7.26 -0.87 7.54
C CYS A 138 6.99 -1.42 6.15
N THR A 139 7.45 -2.63 5.90
CA THR A 139 7.29 -3.33 4.62
C THR A 139 6.35 -4.50 4.81
N ARG A 140 5.30 -4.58 3.97
CA ARG A 140 4.41 -5.74 3.91
C ARG A 140 4.39 -6.34 2.51
N PRO A 141 4.68 -7.65 2.36
CA PRO A 141 4.57 -8.30 1.07
C PRO A 141 3.11 -8.37 0.64
N ILE A 142 2.90 -8.23 -0.66
CA ILE A 142 1.58 -8.34 -1.28
C ILE A 142 1.66 -9.17 -2.56
N THR A 143 0.52 -9.70 -2.97
CA THR A 143 0.38 -10.48 -4.20
C THR A 143 -0.62 -9.78 -5.13
N ILE A 144 -0.25 -9.53 -6.37
CA ILE A 144 -1.13 -8.97 -7.40
C ILE A 144 -1.40 -10.06 -8.44
N ILE A 145 -2.68 -10.36 -8.69
CA ILE A 145 -3.12 -11.34 -9.66
C ILE A 145 -3.72 -10.62 -10.86
N LEU A 146 -3.03 -10.71 -11.99
CA LEU A 146 -3.45 -10.13 -13.25
C LEU A 146 -4.50 -11.01 -13.91
N GLN A 147 -5.68 -10.46 -14.15
CA GLN A 147 -6.79 -11.13 -14.80
C GLN A 147 -6.90 -10.68 -16.26
N ASN A 148 -6.78 -11.65 -17.16
CA ASN A 148 -6.99 -11.46 -18.60
C ASN A 148 -8.29 -12.18 -19.02
N VAL A 149 -9.37 -11.93 -18.29
CA VAL A 149 -10.69 -12.49 -18.58
C VAL A 149 -11.58 -11.38 -19.11
N ILE A 150 -12.25 -11.63 -20.23
CA ILE A 150 -13.42 -10.85 -20.64
C ILE A 150 -14.53 -11.18 -19.64
N LEU A 151 -14.66 -10.37 -18.58
CA LEU A 151 -15.78 -10.46 -17.64
C LEU A 151 -17.04 -9.99 -18.36
N ASN A 152 -17.84 -10.92 -18.87
CA ASN A 152 -19.20 -10.63 -19.29
C ASN A 152 -20.03 -10.27 -18.04
N SER A 153 -20.19 -8.96 -17.84
CA SER A 153 -21.11 -8.23 -16.96
C SER A 153 -21.38 -8.75 -15.54
N ILE A 154 -21.18 -7.81 -14.61
CA ILE A 154 -21.79 -7.70 -13.27
C ILE A 154 -23.29 -8.00 -13.34
N GLY A 155 -23.78 -8.89 -12.47
CA GLY A 155 -25.21 -9.03 -12.19
C GLY A 155 -25.79 -10.43 -12.38
N ASP A 156 -25.34 -11.41 -11.61
CA ASP A 156 -26.19 -12.53 -11.21
C ASP A 156 -25.60 -13.18 -9.94
N PRO A 157 -26.41 -13.62 -8.97
CA PRO A 157 -25.94 -14.41 -7.84
C PRO A 157 -25.54 -15.78 -8.39
N ILE A 158 -24.30 -15.84 -8.84
CA ILE A 158 -23.69 -16.98 -9.50
C ILE A 158 -23.54 -18.09 -8.45
N ASN A 159 -24.56 -18.92 -8.33
CA ASN A 159 -24.41 -20.30 -7.86
C ASN A 159 -23.80 -21.14 -9.02
N ARG A 160 -22.68 -20.68 -9.59
CA ARG A 160 -21.89 -21.48 -10.54
C ARG A 160 -20.98 -22.34 -9.69
N LYS A 161 -21.02 -23.64 -9.96
CA LYS A 161 -19.98 -24.59 -9.56
C LYS A 161 -18.64 -24.09 -10.10
N ARG A 162 -17.97 -23.22 -9.36
CA ARG A 162 -16.64 -22.71 -9.69
C ARG A 162 -15.69 -23.90 -9.75
N LYS A 163 -14.89 -23.98 -10.81
CA LYS A 163 -13.94 -25.08 -10.99
C LYS A 163 -12.57 -24.58 -10.56
N LEU A 164 -11.94 -25.31 -9.63
CA LEU A 164 -10.55 -25.05 -9.25
C LEU A 164 -9.65 -25.26 -10.48
N ILE A 165 -8.89 -24.24 -10.86
CA ILE A 165 -7.98 -24.30 -12.01
C ILE A 165 -6.51 -24.31 -11.63
N LYS A 166 -6.15 -23.68 -10.51
CA LYS A 166 -4.76 -23.62 -10.04
C LYS A 166 -4.69 -23.45 -8.53
N ILE A 167 -3.65 -24.03 -7.92
CA ILE A 167 -3.27 -23.78 -6.54
C ILE A 167 -1.85 -23.20 -6.57
N ILE A 168 -1.67 -22.02 -5.99
CA ILE A 168 -0.35 -21.36 -5.91
C ILE A 168 0.05 -21.08 -4.47
N ASP A 169 1.36 -20.98 -4.24
CA ASP A 169 1.89 -20.34 -3.05
C ASP A 169 1.94 -18.80 -3.21
N PHE A 170 2.33 -18.09 -2.15
CA PHE A 170 2.46 -16.63 -2.14
C PHE A 170 3.59 -16.11 -3.03
N LEU A 171 4.41 -16.99 -3.61
CA LEU A 171 5.41 -16.64 -4.61
C LEU A 171 4.88 -16.88 -6.04
N GLY A 172 3.62 -17.27 -6.20
CA GLY A 172 3.00 -17.54 -7.50
C GLY A 172 3.38 -18.88 -8.12
N ARG A 173 4.05 -19.77 -7.38
CA ARG A 173 4.45 -21.09 -7.86
C ARG A 173 3.30 -22.06 -7.69
N GLU A 174 3.07 -22.90 -8.70
CA GLU A 174 2.05 -23.95 -8.61
C GLU A 174 2.49 -25.03 -7.62
N ILE A 175 1.62 -25.34 -6.66
CA ILE A 175 1.93 -26.26 -5.55
C ILE A 175 0.78 -27.23 -5.27
N THR A 176 1.12 -28.35 -4.62
CA THR A 176 0.15 -29.18 -3.93
C THR A 176 0.01 -28.68 -2.48
N PRO A 177 -1.22 -28.53 -1.95
CA PRO A 177 -1.44 -28.15 -0.56
C PRO A 177 -0.66 -29.03 0.42
N LYS A 178 -0.01 -28.39 1.38
CA LYS A 178 0.69 -29.05 2.48
C LYS A 178 0.10 -28.59 3.82
N PRO A 179 0.06 -29.47 4.83
CA PRO A 179 -0.41 -29.09 6.16
C PRO A 179 0.34 -27.87 6.70
N ASN A 180 -0.39 -26.94 7.30
CA ASN A 180 0.12 -25.70 7.90
C ASN A 180 0.88 -24.76 6.95
N ILE A 181 0.71 -24.93 5.63
CA ILE A 181 1.27 -24.01 4.63
C ILE A 181 0.10 -23.31 3.94
N PRO A 182 0.00 -21.97 4.01
CA PRO A 182 -1.07 -21.24 3.35
C PRO A 182 -0.86 -21.25 1.82
N PHE A 183 -1.97 -21.27 1.09
CA PHE A 183 -2.00 -21.25 -0.38
C PHE A 183 -3.21 -20.48 -0.89
N ILE A 184 -3.19 -20.17 -2.18
CA ILE A 184 -4.28 -19.50 -2.90
C ILE A 184 -4.85 -20.46 -3.93
N GLU A 185 -6.14 -20.75 -3.83
CA GLU A 185 -6.92 -21.44 -4.85
C GLU A 185 -7.45 -20.41 -5.85
N ILE A 186 -7.27 -20.68 -7.13
CA ILE A 186 -7.78 -19.83 -8.21
C ILE A 186 -8.80 -20.63 -9.01
N TYR A 187 -9.94 -20.01 -9.31
CA TYR A 187 -11.07 -20.62 -9.99
C TYR A 187 -11.24 -20.10 -11.42
N ASP A 188 -11.91 -20.90 -12.26
CA ASP A 188 -12.17 -20.62 -13.68
C ASP A 188 -12.94 -19.32 -13.96
N ASN A 189 -13.80 -18.92 -13.02
CA ASN A 189 -14.53 -17.66 -13.07
C ASN A 189 -13.72 -16.43 -12.61
N GLY A 190 -12.42 -16.59 -12.32
CA GLY A 190 -11.55 -15.53 -11.79
C GLY A 190 -11.68 -15.29 -10.29
N SER A 191 -12.59 -15.99 -9.58
CA SER A 191 -12.62 -15.96 -8.11
C SER A 191 -11.44 -16.73 -7.52
N PHE A 192 -11.14 -16.50 -6.24
CA PHE A 192 -10.03 -17.14 -5.54
C PHE A 192 -10.34 -17.29 -4.04
N GLU A 193 -9.61 -18.17 -3.36
CA GLU A 193 -9.68 -18.34 -1.90
C GLU A 193 -8.30 -18.58 -1.30
N LYS A 194 -7.98 -17.87 -0.22
CA LYS A 194 -6.81 -18.16 0.63
C LYS A 194 -7.18 -19.24 1.64
N LYS A 195 -6.40 -20.32 1.69
CA LYS A 195 -6.66 -21.48 2.56
C LYS A 195 -5.40 -21.96 3.27
N ILE A 196 -5.61 -22.61 4.41
CA ILE A 196 -4.64 -23.45 5.12
C ILE A 196 -5.32 -24.79 5.35
N VAL A 197 -4.65 -25.88 5.00
CA VAL A 197 -5.07 -27.23 5.40
C VAL A 197 -4.31 -27.56 6.68
N ASN A 198 -5.01 -27.99 7.72
CA ASN A 198 -4.42 -28.39 9.00
C ASN A 198 -4.17 -29.88 9.04
#